data_AF-A0AAN8T2X0-F1
#
_entry.id   AF-A0AAN8T2X0-F1
#
_cell.length_a   1.000
_cell.length_b   1.000
_cell.length_c   1.000
_cell.angle_alpha   90.00
_cell.angle_beta   90.00
_cell.angle_gamma   90.00
#
_symmetry.space_group_name_H-M   'P 1'
#
loop_
_entity.id
_entity.type
_entity.pdbx_description
1 polymer ?
#
loop_
_entity_poly.entity_id
_entity_poly.type
_entity_poly.pdbx_seq_one_letter_code
_entity_poly.pdbx_strand_id
1 'polypeptide(L)'
;MDMEDEYEPQYNVDDDEEEITQEDAWAVISAYFEEKGLVRQQLDSFDEFIQNTMQEIVDESADIEIRHVSQHNPGHQSDFAETIYKINFGQIYLSKPMMTESDGETATLFPKAARLRNLTYPSPLYVDVTKRVIKKGHDGEEVTETQDFTKVFIGKVPIMLRSSYCTLYQNSEKDLTELGECPLDQGGYFIINESEKVLIAQ
;
A
#
# COMPACT_ATOMS: atom_id res chain seq x y z
N MET A 1 23.59 -72.39 -11.49
CA MET A 1 23.86 -71.14 -10.74
C MET A 1 24.08 -70.10 -11.80
N ASP A 2 22.98 -69.46 -12.15
CA ASP A 2 22.75 -68.94 -13.48
C ASP A 2 22.72 -67.42 -13.32
N MET A 3 23.64 -66.74 -13.98
CA MET A 3 23.73 -65.29 -13.94
C MET A 3 22.97 -64.79 -15.16
N GLU A 4 21.77 -64.26 -14.93
CA GLU A 4 21.02 -63.55 -15.96
C GLU A 4 21.67 -62.17 -16.10
N ASP A 5 22.43 -61.96 -17.17
CA ASP A 5 22.98 -60.64 -17.51
C ASP A 5 21.83 -59.70 -17.88
N GLU A 6 21.43 -58.82 -16.95
CA GLU A 6 20.43 -57.79 -17.19
C GLU A 6 20.92 -56.80 -18.27
N TYR A 7 20.33 -56.88 -19.46
CA TYR A 7 20.48 -55.87 -20.50
C TYR A 7 19.74 -54.60 -20.10
N GLU A 8 20.41 -53.72 -19.34
CA GLU A 8 19.95 -52.33 -19.21
C GLU A 8 19.96 -51.66 -20.60
N PRO A 9 18.84 -51.03 -21.03
CA PRO A 9 18.83 -50.26 -22.26
C PRO A 9 19.65 -48.98 -22.03
N GLN A 10 20.76 -48.82 -22.77
CA GLN A 10 21.42 -47.53 -22.86
C GLN A 10 20.46 -46.53 -23.51
N TYR A 11 19.89 -45.66 -22.68
CA TYR A 11 19.30 -44.42 -23.16
C TYR A 11 20.44 -43.55 -23.69
N ASN A 12 20.58 -43.53 -25.03
CA ASN A 12 21.13 -42.36 -25.68
C ASN A 12 20.22 -41.18 -25.34
N VAL A 13 20.60 -40.45 -24.29
CA VAL A 13 20.41 -39.00 -24.31
C VAL A 13 21.42 -38.52 -25.33
N ASP A 14 20.95 -38.32 -26.56
CA ASP A 14 21.73 -37.62 -27.56
C ASP A 14 21.83 -36.17 -27.08
N ASP A 15 22.93 -35.90 -26.36
CA ASP A 15 23.24 -34.64 -25.67
C ASP A 15 23.72 -33.60 -26.71
N ASP A 16 22.89 -33.38 -27.72
CA ASP A 16 23.01 -32.29 -28.68
C ASP A 16 22.72 -30.99 -27.92
N GLU A 17 23.78 -30.41 -27.32
CA GLU A 17 23.79 -29.02 -26.85
C GLU A 17 23.63 -28.09 -28.06
N GLU A 18 22.40 -27.95 -28.57
CA GLU A 18 22.05 -26.97 -29.61
C GLU A 18 22.40 -25.57 -29.09
N GLU A 19 23.45 -24.96 -29.67
CA GLU A 19 23.93 -23.64 -29.25
C GLU A 19 22.81 -22.60 -29.38
N ILE A 20 22.41 -22.00 -28.25
CA ILE A 20 21.32 -21.01 -28.14
C ILE A 20 21.50 -19.92 -29.22
N THR A 21 20.57 -19.87 -30.16
CA THR A 21 20.68 -19.00 -31.33
C THR A 21 20.30 -17.55 -31.00
N GLN A 22 20.55 -16.64 -31.95
CA GLN A 22 20.06 -15.27 -31.86
C GLN A 22 18.52 -15.19 -31.87
N GLU A 23 17.82 -16.19 -32.40
CA GLU A 23 16.34 -16.23 -32.41
C GLU A 23 15.78 -16.68 -31.05
N ASP A 24 16.43 -17.64 -30.38
CA ASP A 24 16.08 -18.08 -29.02
C ASP A 24 16.22 -16.96 -27.99
N ALA A 25 17.24 -16.11 -28.16
CA ALA A 25 17.39 -14.90 -27.35
C ALA A 25 16.17 -13.97 -27.46
N TRP A 26 15.52 -13.88 -28.62
CA TRP A 26 14.28 -13.10 -28.78
C TRP A 26 13.07 -13.76 -28.12
N ALA A 27 13.03 -15.10 -28.02
CA ALA A 27 11.98 -15.78 -27.26
C ALA A 27 12.08 -15.43 -25.76
N VAL A 28 13.28 -15.46 -25.18
CA VAL A 28 13.53 -15.07 -23.78
C VAL A 28 13.20 -13.59 -23.54
N ILE A 29 13.61 -12.69 -24.44
CA ILE A 29 13.28 -11.25 -24.35
C ILE A 29 11.76 -11.02 -24.43
N SER A 30 11.07 -11.73 -25.31
CA SER A 30 9.61 -11.63 -25.46
C SER A 30 8.88 -12.08 -24.19
N ALA A 31 9.25 -13.24 -23.64
CA ALA A 31 8.68 -13.76 -22.40
C ALA A 31 8.90 -12.81 -21.21
N TYR A 32 10.08 -12.18 -21.11
CA TYR A 32 10.36 -11.17 -20.07
C TYR A 32 9.42 -9.97 -20.17
N PHE A 33 9.18 -9.43 -21.37
CA PHE A 33 8.30 -8.28 -21.55
C PHE A 33 6.80 -8.65 -21.49
N GLU A 34 6.42 -9.88 -21.81
CA GLU A 34 5.06 -10.40 -21.61
C GLU A 34 4.73 -10.54 -20.11
N GLU A 35 5.67 -11.08 -19.32
CA GLU A 35 5.48 -11.26 -17.86
C GLU A 35 5.57 -9.94 -17.09
N LYS A 36 6.38 -8.97 -17.54
CA LYS A 36 6.74 -7.77 -16.75
C LYS A 36 6.38 -6.42 -17.37
N GLY A 37 6.04 -6.33 -18.65
CA GLY A 37 5.66 -5.08 -19.29
C GLY A 37 6.75 -4.00 -19.31
N LEU A 38 6.36 -2.74 -19.57
CA LEU A 38 7.31 -1.63 -19.86
C LEU A 38 7.46 -0.59 -18.74
N VAL A 39 6.59 -0.61 -17.72
CA VAL A 39 6.52 0.43 -16.67
C VAL A 39 6.71 -0.12 -15.25
N ARG A 40 7.08 -1.39 -15.10
CA ARG A 40 7.04 -2.11 -13.83
C ARG A 40 7.93 -1.52 -12.73
N GLN A 41 9.00 -0.83 -13.09
CA GLN A 41 9.82 -0.03 -12.16
C GLN A 41 9.03 1.07 -11.41
N GLN A 42 7.95 1.61 -12.00
CA GLN A 42 7.04 2.54 -11.33
C GLN A 42 6.02 1.79 -10.46
N LEU A 43 5.45 0.70 -10.99
CA LEU A 43 4.43 -0.09 -10.31
C LEU A 43 4.99 -0.79 -9.07
N ASP A 44 6.10 -1.53 -9.19
CA ASP A 44 6.77 -2.20 -8.08
C ASP A 44 7.21 -1.19 -7.01
N SER A 45 7.79 -0.05 -7.41
CA SER A 45 8.22 0.98 -6.45
C SER A 45 7.05 1.64 -5.71
N PHE A 46 5.90 1.77 -6.34
CA PHE A 46 4.69 2.30 -5.70
C PHE A 46 4.04 1.23 -4.80
N ASP A 47 3.96 -0.02 -5.26
CA ASP A 47 3.38 -1.11 -4.48
C ASP A 47 4.24 -1.44 -3.24
N GLU A 48 5.57 -1.41 -3.34
CA GLU A 48 6.51 -1.51 -2.21
C GLU A 48 6.30 -0.38 -1.19
N PHE A 49 6.21 0.87 -1.66
CA PHE A 49 5.95 2.03 -0.81
C PHE A 49 4.63 1.89 -0.05
N ILE A 50 3.57 1.44 -0.73
CA ILE A 50 2.23 1.31 -0.13
C ILE A 50 2.14 0.12 0.84
N GLN A 51 2.79 -1.01 0.52
CA GLN A 51 2.69 -2.24 1.32
C GLN A 51 3.60 -2.21 2.56
N ASN A 52 4.82 -1.69 2.41
CA ASN A 52 5.84 -1.72 3.47
C ASN A 52 6.15 -0.30 3.99
N THR A 53 6.69 0.58 3.14
CA THR A 53 7.29 1.85 3.60
C THR A 53 6.29 2.80 4.29
N MET A 54 5.02 2.81 3.91
CA MET A 54 4.01 3.60 4.64
C MET A 54 3.80 3.13 6.09
N GLN A 55 3.95 1.85 6.40
CA GLN A 55 3.87 1.36 7.79
C GLN A 55 5.17 1.66 8.53
N GLU A 56 6.33 1.48 7.88
CA GLU A 56 7.64 1.82 8.47
C GLU A 56 7.69 3.29 8.92
N ILE A 57 7.19 4.22 8.11
CA ILE A 57 7.09 5.66 8.45
C ILE A 57 6.19 5.92 9.68
N VAL A 58 5.13 5.13 9.86
CA VAL A 58 4.25 5.23 11.03
C VAL A 58 4.91 4.63 12.26
N ASP A 59 5.61 3.52 12.11
CA ASP A 59 6.32 2.84 13.21
C ASP A 59 7.51 3.67 13.72
N GLU A 60 8.26 4.35 12.83
CA GLU A 60 9.33 5.30 13.19
C GLU A 60 8.85 6.47 14.07
N SER A 61 7.59 6.90 13.88
CA SER A 61 6.98 8.06 14.55
C SER A 61 5.79 7.68 15.44
N ALA A 62 5.71 6.42 15.89
CA ALA A 62 4.51 5.85 16.49
C ALA A 62 4.05 6.56 17.78
N ASP A 63 4.98 6.99 18.65
CA ASP A 63 4.69 7.52 19.99
C ASP A 63 4.82 9.05 20.08
N ILE A 64 3.70 9.74 20.30
CA ILE A 64 3.63 11.16 20.68
C ILE A 64 3.31 11.27 22.17
N GLU A 65 4.22 11.84 22.95
CA GLU A 65 4.02 12.16 24.37
C GLU A 65 3.85 13.67 24.60
N ILE A 66 2.75 14.05 25.27
CA ILE A 66 2.44 15.44 25.66
C ILE A 66 2.30 15.50 27.17
N ARG A 67 3.20 16.21 27.85
CA ARG A 67 3.13 16.47 29.30
C ARG A 67 2.48 17.81 29.56
N HIS A 68 1.41 17.83 30.36
CA HIS A 68 0.79 19.08 30.77
C HIS A 68 1.58 19.72 31.92
N VAL A 69 2.17 20.90 31.69
CA VAL A 69 2.85 21.67 32.74
C VAL A 69 1.80 22.41 33.56
N SER A 70 1.59 21.98 34.80
CA SER A 70 0.66 22.57 35.76
C SER A 70 1.00 24.04 36.05
N GLN A 71 0.23 24.96 35.47
CA GLN A 71 0.37 26.39 35.73
C GLN A 71 -0.07 26.70 37.18
N HIS A 72 0.77 27.42 37.93
CA HIS A 72 0.52 27.69 39.34
C HIS A 72 -0.58 28.74 39.53
N ASN A 73 -1.80 28.27 39.82
CA ASN A 73 -2.95 29.11 40.21
C ASN A 73 -3.10 29.13 41.74
N PRO A 74 -2.79 30.24 42.43
CA PRO A 74 -2.94 30.34 43.88
C PRO A 74 -4.40 30.07 44.31
N GLY A 75 -4.59 29.13 45.23
CA GLY A 75 -5.92 28.73 45.74
C GLY A 75 -6.57 27.55 45.01
N HIS A 76 -6.04 27.10 43.86
CA HIS A 76 -6.48 25.88 43.20
C HIS A 76 -5.35 24.84 43.20
N GLN A 77 -5.47 23.86 44.10
CA GLN A 77 -4.62 22.68 44.10
C GLN A 77 -5.25 21.63 43.18
N SER A 78 -4.46 21.07 42.26
CA SER A 78 -4.88 19.95 41.41
C SER A 78 -4.86 18.65 42.21
N ASP A 79 -5.82 17.76 41.98
CA ASP A 79 -5.83 16.41 42.59
C ASP A 79 -4.62 15.57 42.12
N PHE A 80 -4.06 15.91 40.94
CA PHE A 80 -2.93 15.23 40.31
C PHE A 80 -1.73 16.17 40.14
N ALA A 81 -0.53 15.66 40.43
CA ALA A 81 0.74 16.36 40.31
C ALA A 81 1.25 16.44 38.85
N GLU A 82 1.09 15.37 38.08
CA GLU A 82 1.44 15.29 36.66
C GLU A 82 0.27 14.67 35.87
N THR A 83 0.05 15.14 34.64
CA THR A 83 -0.79 14.45 33.64
C THR A 83 -0.05 14.36 32.32
N ILE A 84 0.12 13.13 31.84
CA ILE A 84 0.78 12.78 30.58
C ILE A 84 -0.27 12.21 29.64
N TYR A 85 -0.33 12.74 28.43
CA TYR A 85 -1.06 12.15 27.31
C TYR A 85 -0.04 11.42 26.42
N LYS A 86 -0.31 10.16 26.11
CA LYS A 86 0.40 9.41 25.07
C LYS A 86 -0.58 9.08 23.96
N ILE A 87 -0.18 9.33 22.72
CA ILE A 87 -0.86 8.88 21.52
C ILE A 87 0.11 7.95 20.81
N ASN A 88 -0.32 6.70 20.60
CA ASN A 88 0.43 5.69 19.88
C ASN A 88 -0.32 5.35 18.58
N PHE A 89 0.36 5.37 17.45
CA PHE A 89 -0.14 4.90 16.16
C PHE A 89 0.25 3.44 15.94
N GLY A 90 -0.64 2.67 15.32
CA GLY A 90 -0.42 1.25 14.99
C GLY A 90 -0.65 0.96 13.51
N GLN A 91 -1.36 -0.14 13.25
CA GLN A 91 -1.61 -0.64 11.89
C GLN A 91 -2.32 0.40 11.01
N ILE A 92 -1.77 0.65 9.81
CA ILE A 92 -2.44 1.40 8.76
C ILE A 92 -3.36 0.50 7.91
N TYR A 93 -4.39 1.10 7.33
CA TYR A 93 -5.28 0.45 6.37
C TYR A 93 -5.54 1.41 5.20
N LEU A 94 -5.14 1.00 4.00
CA LEU A 94 -5.50 1.67 2.76
C LEU A 94 -6.63 0.89 2.07
N SER A 95 -7.69 1.57 1.66
CA SER A 95 -8.81 0.93 0.95
C SER A 95 -8.52 0.78 -0.56
N LYS A 96 -9.54 0.44 -1.36
CA LYS A 96 -9.50 0.70 -2.81
C LYS A 96 -9.96 2.15 -3.09
N PRO A 97 -9.58 2.76 -4.22
CA PRO A 97 -10.03 4.09 -4.63
C PRO A 97 -11.55 4.29 -4.56
N MET A 98 -11.96 5.37 -3.88
CA MET A 98 -13.37 5.64 -3.55
C MET A 98 -13.62 7.14 -3.33
N MET A 99 -14.78 7.61 -3.77
CA MET A 99 -15.23 9.00 -3.64
C MET A 99 -16.49 9.06 -2.76
N THR A 100 -16.61 10.12 -1.98
CA THR A 100 -17.81 10.48 -1.23
C THR A 100 -18.49 11.63 -1.97
N GLU A 101 -19.74 11.46 -2.35
CA GLU A 101 -20.54 12.44 -3.08
C GLU A 101 -21.15 13.48 -2.11
N SER A 102 -21.78 14.53 -2.66
CA SER A 102 -22.31 15.66 -1.87
C SER A 102 -23.52 15.33 -0.99
N ASP A 103 -24.14 14.16 -1.18
CA ASP A 103 -25.19 13.58 -0.33
C ASP A 103 -24.63 12.72 0.82
N GLY A 104 -23.33 12.40 0.78
CA GLY A 104 -22.64 11.53 1.74
C GLY A 104 -22.55 10.06 1.32
N GLU A 105 -23.15 9.65 0.20
CA GLU A 105 -22.92 8.30 -0.33
C GLU A 105 -21.45 8.14 -0.75
N THR A 106 -20.88 6.96 -0.52
CA THR A 106 -19.48 6.68 -0.84
C THR A 106 -19.36 5.45 -1.73
N ALA A 107 -18.77 5.64 -2.91
CA ALA A 107 -18.72 4.64 -3.97
C ALA A 107 -17.30 4.44 -4.50
N THR A 108 -17.03 3.27 -5.07
CA THR A 108 -15.77 2.95 -5.76
C THR A 108 -15.52 3.93 -6.91
N LEU A 109 -14.34 4.56 -6.92
CA LEU A 109 -13.93 5.48 -7.97
C LEU A 109 -13.18 4.70 -9.07
N PHE A 110 -13.52 4.97 -10.33
CA PHE A 110 -12.82 4.43 -11.51
C PHE A 110 -12.00 5.54 -12.18
N PRO A 111 -10.83 5.25 -12.79
CA PRO A 111 -9.94 6.29 -13.32
C PRO A 111 -10.61 7.19 -14.36
N LYS A 112 -11.33 6.63 -15.34
CA LYS A 112 -12.20 7.35 -16.28
C LYS A 112 -13.19 8.30 -15.61
N ALA A 113 -13.80 7.91 -14.49
CA ALA A 113 -14.70 8.79 -13.75
C ALA A 113 -13.95 9.96 -13.08
N ALA A 114 -12.70 9.74 -12.63
CA ALA A 114 -11.86 10.81 -12.12
C ALA A 114 -11.42 11.80 -13.21
N ARG A 115 -10.97 11.30 -14.38
CA ARG A 115 -10.65 12.11 -15.57
C ARG A 115 -11.82 12.98 -16.01
N LEU A 116 -13.02 12.39 -16.15
CA LEU A 116 -14.22 13.06 -16.69
C LEU A 116 -14.92 14.03 -15.72
N ARG A 117 -14.58 14.01 -14.42
CA ARG A 117 -15.25 14.80 -13.37
C ARG A 117 -14.32 15.79 -12.66
N ASN A 118 -13.13 16.05 -13.21
CA ASN A 118 -12.14 16.97 -12.62
C ASN A 118 -11.69 16.55 -11.20
N LEU A 119 -11.61 15.24 -10.95
CA LEU A 119 -11.24 14.68 -9.65
C LEU A 119 -9.78 14.23 -9.65
N THR A 120 -9.19 14.19 -8.46
CA THR A 120 -8.07 13.30 -8.17
C THR A 120 -8.58 11.86 -8.05
N TYR A 121 -7.71 10.85 -8.26
CA TYR A 121 -8.00 9.43 -8.04
C TYR A 121 -7.27 8.89 -6.79
N PRO A 122 -7.85 9.03 -5.57
CA PRO A 122 -7.20 8.57 -4.35
C PRO A 122 -7.94 7.42 -3.67
N SER A 123 -7.26 6.79 -2.71
CA SER A 123 -7.88 5.92 -1.70
C SER A 123 -7.76 6.54 -0.30
N PRO A 124 -8.83 6.52 0.52
CA PRO A 124 -8.79 6.75 1.96
C PRO A 124 -7.76 5.89 2.71
N LEU A 125 -6.98 6.55 3.55
CA LEU A 125 -6.03 5.97 4.49
C LEU A 125 -6.56 6.11 5.92
N TYR A 126 -6.52 5.01 6.66
CA TYR A 126 -6.91 4.90 8.05
C TYR A 126 -5.75 4.35 8.89
N VAL A 127 -5.76 4.59 10.20
CA VAL A 127 -4.79 4.00 11.15
C VAL A 127 -5.48 3.66 12.47
N ASP A 128 -5.01 2.63 13.17
CA ASP A 128 -5.41 2.39 14.56
C ASP A 128 -4.64 3.32 15.51
N VAL A 129 -5.33 3.92 16.49
CA VAL A 129 -4.76 4.88 17.44
C VAL A 129 -5.05 4.47 18.87
N THR A 130 -4.01 4.24 19.66
CA THR A 130 -4.10 3.99 21.11
C THR A 130 -3.82 5.28 21.87
N LYS A 131 -4.81 5.79 22.61
CA LYS A 131 -4.64 6.96 23.49
C LYS A 131 -4.53 6.50 24.94
N ARG A 132 -3.48 6.92 25.65
CA ARG A 132 -3.32 6.69 27.10
C ARG A 132 -3.22 8.02 27.84
N VAL A 133 -3.93 8.15 28.95
CA VAL A 133 -3.89 9.30 29.85
C VAL A 133 -3.39 8.81 31.20
N ILE A 134 -2.17 9.21 31.56
CA ILE A 134 -1.49 8.82 32.80
C ILE A 134 -1.57 10.00 33.75
N LYS A 135 -2.25 9.83 34.88
CA LYS A 135 -2.42 10.84 35.94
C LYS A 135 -1.68 10.36 37.18
N LYS A 136 -0.81 11.19 37.76
CA LYS A 136 -0.06 10.84 38.98
C LYS A 136 -0.50 11.69 40.16
N GLY A 137 -0.83 11.04 41.27
CA GLY A 137 -1.13 11.67 42.56
C GLY A 137 0.10 12.33 43.20
N HIS A 138 -0.13 13.07 44.28
CA HIS A 138 0.94 13.71 45.06
C HIS A 138 1.67 12.75 46.02
N ASP A 139 1.11 11.56 46.23
CA ASP A 139 1.60 10.43 47.03
C ASP A 139 2.40 9.41 46.20
N GLY A 140 2.24 9.43 44.88
CA GLY A 140 2.84 8.47 43.95
C GLY A 140 1.86 7.42 43.40
N GLU A 141 0.56 7.50 43.70
CA GLU A 141 -0.44 6.68 42.99
C GLU A 141 -0.50 7.08 41.50
N GLU A 142 -0.55 6.10 40.60
CA GLU A 142 -0.66 6.34 39.15
C GLU A 142 -1.93 5.71 38.60
N VAL A 143 -2.78 6.54 37.97
CA VAL A 143 -4.01 6.13 37.30
C VAL A 143 -3.82 6.27 35.79
N THR A 144 -3.77 5.13 35.09
CA THR A 144 -3.72 5.09 33.62
C THR A 144 -5.08 4.73 33.03
N GLU A 145 -5.61 5.64 32.22
CA GLU A 145 -6.82 5.45 31.40
C GLU A 145 -6.38 5.16 29.95
N THR A 146 -6.86 4.09 29.33
CA THR A 146 -6.54 3.73 27.93
C THR A 146 -7.81 3.71 27.08
N GLN A 147 -7.72 4.24 25.87
CA GLN A 147 -8.82 4.36 24.92
C GLN A 147 -8.30 4.07 23.51
N ASP A 148 -8.81 2.98 22.92
CA ASP A 148 -8.37 2.50 21.60
C ASP A 148 -9.38 2.95 20.53
N PHE A 149 -8.87 3.47 19.42
CA PHE A 149 -9.65 3.93 18.27
C PHE A 149 -9.22 3.16 17.02
N THR A 150 -10.05 2.21 16.58
CA THR A 150 -9.77 1.44 15.37
C THR A 150 -10.14 2.22 14.10
N LYS A 151 -9.28 2.18 13.08
CA LYS A 151 -9.50 2.73 11.72
C LYS A 151 -9.92 4.21 11.73
N VAL A 152 -9.15 5.04 12.43
CA VAL A 152 -9.27 6.50 12.36
C VAL A 152 -8.86 6.97 10.97
N PHE A 153 -9.75 7.67 10.27
CA PHE A 153 -9.43 8.28 8.97
C PHE A 153 -8.40 9.41 9.15
N ILE A 154 -7.26 9.33 8.45
CA ILE A 154 -6.17 10.31 8.54
C ILE A 154 -5.92 11.08 7.23
N GLY A 155 -6.39 10.58 6.09
CA GLY A 155 -6.23 11.28 4.82
C GLY A 155 -6.60 10.44 3.61
N LYS A 156 -6.18 10.87 2.42
CA LYS A 156 -6.30 10.07 1.18
C LYS A 156 -4.99 10.08 0.42
N VAL A 157 -4.56 8.93 -0.10
CA VAL A 157 -3.34 8.76 -0.89
C VAL A 157 -3.72 8.64 -2.37
N PRO A 158 -3.13 9.42 -3.29
CA PRO A 158 -3.30 9.21 -4.74
C PRO A 158 -2.81 7.83 -5.16
N ILE A 159 -3.60 7.08 -5.94
CA ILE A 159 -3.25 5.72 -6.34
C ILE A 159 -2.73 5.70 -7.77
N MET A 160 -1.58 5.06 -7.98
CA MET A 160 -1.00 4.87 -9.30
C MET A 160 -1.86 3.91 -10.13
N LEU A 161 -2.15 4.24 -11.39
CA LEU A 161 -2.90 3.35 -12.28
C LEU A 161 -2.13 2.06 -12.54
N ARG A 162 -2.87 0.94 -12.58
CA ARG A 162 -2.38 -0.45 -12.68
C ARG A 162 -1.59 -1.01 -11.49
N SER A 163 -1.31 -0.22 -10.44
CA SER A 163 -0.77 -0.74 -9.17
C SER A 163 -1.71 -1.73 -8.49
N SER A 164 -1.21 -2.54 -7.55
CA SER A 164 -2.00 -3.51 -6.78
C SER A 164 -3.20 -2.89 -6.04
N TYR A 165 -3.13 -1.62 -5.66
CA TYR A 165 -4.24 -0.88 -5.01
C TYR A 165 -5.20 -0.19 -6.00
N CYS A 166 -4.91 -0.18 -7.31
CA CYS A 166 -5.81 0.35 -8.33
C CYS A 166 -7.11 -0.47 -8.46
N THR A 167 -8.17 0.14 -9.00
CA THR A 167 -9.43 -0.54 -9.37
C THR A 167 -9.40 -1.20 -10.76
N LEU A 168 -8.27 -1.08 -11.48
CA LEU A 168 -7.99 -1.71 -12.78
C LEU A 168 -6.96 -2.87 -12.69
N TYR A 169 -6.62 -3.29 -11.48
CA TYR A 169 -5.63 -4.34 -11.23
C TYR A 169 -6.25 -5.73 -11.44
N GLN A 170 -5.58 -6.58 -12.22
CA GLN A 170 -6.04 -7.94 -12.59
C GLN A 170 -7.38 -8.03 -13.34
N ASN A 171 -7.93 -6.90 -13.81
CA ASN A 171 -9.06 -6.91 -14.76
C ASN A 171 -8.62 -7.46 -16.13
N SER A 172 -9.47 -8.25 -16.78
CA SER A 172 -9.22 -8.72 -18.15
C SER A 172 -9.37 -7.59 -19.17
N GLU A 173 -8.81 -7.77 -20.37
CA GLU A 173 -8.98 -6.82 -21.49
C GLU A 173 -10.46 -6.50 -21.79
N LYS A 174 -11.34 -7.50 -21.61
CA LYS A 174 -12.78 -7.34 -21.75
C LYS A 174 -13.36 -6.42 -20.68
N ASP A 175 -13.03 -6.66 -19.41
CA ASP A 175 -13.55 -5.86 -18.29
C ASP A 175 -13.06 -4.41 -18.38
N LEU A 176 -11.80 -4.22 -18.76
CA LEU A 176 -11.21 -2.90 -19.04
C LEU A 176 -11.97 -2.18 -20.16
N THR A 177 -12.29 -2.89 -21.25
CA THR A 177 -13.08 -2.36 -22.37
C THR A 177 -14.53 -2.02 -21.96
N GLU A 178 -15.14 -2.81 -21.07
CA GLU A 178 -16.51 -2.56 -20.55
C GLU A 178 -16.55 -1.39 -19.56
N LEU A 179 -15.51 -1.20 -18.73
CA LEU A 179 -15.28 0.04 -17.98
C LEU A 179 -14.96 1.22 -18.93
N GLY A 180 -14.45 0.91 -20.12
CA GLY A 180 -14.02 1.83 -21.17
C GLY A 180 -12.71 2.54 -20.85
N GLU A 181 -11.78 1.78 -20.26
CA GLU A 181 -10.35 2.03 -20.19
C GLU A 181 -9.67 1.31 -21.37
N CYS A 182 -8.43 1.67 -21.72
CA CYS A 182 -7.70 1.01 -22.80
C CYS A 182 -6.96 -0.25 -22.27
N PRO A 183 -7.15 -1.45 -22.84
CA PRO A 183 -6.40 -2.65 -22.42
C PRO A 183 -4.88 -2.48 -22.51
N LEU A 184 -4.41 -1.74 -23.53
CA LEU A 184 -2.99 -1.48 -23.79
C LEU A 184 -2.37 -0.40 -22.87
N ASP A 185 -3.18 0.34 -22.11
CA ASP A 185 -2.66 1.34 -21.16
C ASP A 185 -1.92 0.65 -20.02
N GLN A 186 -0.60 0.89 -19.98
CA GLN A 186 0.34 0.32 -19.02
C GLN A 186 0.18 0.87 -17.59
N GLY A 187 -0.49 2.02 -17.41
CA GLY A 187 -0.49 2.72 -16.13
C GLY A 187 0.90 3.27 -15.76
N GLY A 188 1.25 3.23 -14.47
CA GLY A 188 2.50 3.82 -13.98
C GLY A 188 2.43 5.34 -13.74
N TYR A 189 1.23 5.90 -13.66
CA TYR A 189 0.96 7.34 -13.47
C TYR A 189 -0.26 7.58 -12.57
N PHE A 190 -0.44 8.82 -12.12
CA PHE A 190 -1.53 9.26 -11.24
C PHE A 190 -2.51 10.17 -11.97
N ILE A 191 -3.78 10.18 -11.56
CA ILE A 191 -4.75 11.23 -11.96
C ILE A 191 -4.92 12.20 -10.78
N ILE A 192 -4.49 13.44 -10.98
CA ILE A 192 -4.58 14.52 -9.99
C ILE A 192 -5.36 15.68 -10.63
N ASN A 193 -6.62 15.88 -10.22
CA ASN A 193 -7.56 16.88 -10.74
C ASN A 193 -7.59 16.87 -12.29
N GLU A 194 -8.31 15.87 -12.84
CA GLU A 194 -8.35 15.41 -14.24
C GLU A 194 -6.99 15.01 -14.87
N SER A 195 -5.90 15.62 -14.43
CA SER A 195 -4.62 15.60 -15.12
C SER A 195 -3.81 14.36 -14.79
N GLU A 196 -3.30 13.71 -15.82
CA GLU A 196 -2.36 12.61 -15.68
C GLU A 196 -0.97 13.14 -15.32
N LYS A 197 -0.32 12.53 -14.32
CA LYS A 197 0.97 12.93 -13.75
C LYS A 197 1.90 11.73 -13.60
N VAL A 198 3.10 11.84 -14.17
CA VAL A 198 4.18 10.85 -14.05
C VAL A 198 5.25 11.43 -13.11
N LEU A 199 5.84 10.58 -12.25
CA LEU A 199 7.05 10.91 -11.51
C LEU A 199 8.26 10.39 -12.29
N ILE A 200 9.18 11.29 -12.65
CA ILE A 200 10.43 10.94 -13.33
C ILE A 200 11.48 10.63 -12.27
N ALA A 201 12.30 9.59 -12.49
CA ALA A 201 13.42 9.28 -11.61
C ALA A 201 14.43 10.44 -11.58
N GLN A 202 15.00 10.69 -10.40
CA GLN A 202 15.87 11.84 -10.08
C GLN A 202 17.34 11.42 -9.92
#